data_AF-A0A965NWV2-F1
#
_entry.id   AF-A0A965NWV2-F1
#
_cell.length_a   1.000
_cell.length_b   1.000
_cell.length_c   1.000
_cell.angle_alpha   90.00
_cell.angle_beta   90.00
_cell.angle_gamma   90.00
#
_symmetry.space_group_name_H-M   'P 1'
#
loop_
_entity.id
_entity.type
_entity.pdbx_description
1 polymer ?
#
loop_
_entity_poly.entity_id
_entity_poly.type
_entity_poly.pdbx_seq_one_letter_code
_entity_poly.pdbx_strand_id
1 'polypeptide(L)'
;MLTVLSIFMAALILAYVLEPIVERLCAAGLHRRLAALAAVAIGIGALAGLAVLLINILQRDIPMIREQAPAWIQSTQLWLAPVLERFEISLNWDEIKAALIDRVTRQFSDNAEVVITRVLDTVLASVQSFIAVVAALVLIFFVVFYLLVEWSGLFTRAGEFLPPRHRATAAALANECDQLLSQYLRGQLSVMLVLAAYYAIALSLS
;
A
#
# COMPACT_ATOMS: atom_id res chain seq x y z
N MET A 1 7.21 -12.73 17.95
CA MET A 1 7.69 -13.75 17.00
C MET A 1 6.93 -13.77 15.67
N LEU A 2 5.61 -13.49 15.63
CA LEU A 2 4.84 -13.45 14.37
C LEU A 2 5.29 -12.37 13.36
N THR A 3 5.93 -11.28 13.78
CA THR A 3 6.30 -10.16 12.89
C THR A 3 7.48 -10.44 11.96
N VAL A 4 8.49 -11.20 12.40
CA VAL A 4 9.69 -11.46 11.58
C VAL A 4 9.38 -12.41 10.43
N LEU A 5 8.59 -13.46 10.69
CA LEU A 5 8.20 -14.40 9.64
C LEU A 5 7.35 -13.72 8.56
N SER A 6 6.42 -12.84 8.94
CA SER A 6 5.63 -12.06 7.98
C SER A 6 6.49 -11.17 7.08
N ILE A 7 7.52 -10.53 7.64
CA ILE A 7 8.48 -9.71 6.87
C ILE A 7 9.25 -10.56 5.87
N PHE A 8 9.74 -11.73 6.29
CA PHE A 8 10.44 -12.66 5.39
C PHE A 8 9.53 -13.19 4.28
N MET A 9 8.28 -13.53 4.61
CA MET A 9 7.32 -14.01 3.63
C MET A 9 6.96 -12.94 2.61
N ALA A 10 6.73 -11.70 3.07
CA ALA A 10 6.50 -10.55 2.20
C ALA A 10 7.72 -10.31 1.28
N ALA A 11 8.93 -10.39 1.81
CA ALA A 11 10.16 -10.26 1.04
C ALA A 11 10.32 -11.39 0.01
N LEU A 12 9.98 -12.63 0.35
CA LEU A 12 10.02 -13.76 -0.58
C LEU A 12 9.06 -13.59 -1.75
N ILE A 13 7.81 -13.19 -1.46
CA ILE A 13 6.80 -12.91 -2.48
C ILE A 13 7.27 -11.77 -3.38
N LEU A 14 7.78 -10.69 -2.79
CA LEU A 14 8.25 -9.53 -3.54
C LEU A 14 9.48 -9.88 -4.39
N ALA A 15 10.42 -10.68 -3.88
CA ALA A 15 11.56 -11.16 -4.64
C ALA A 15 11.13 -12.01 -5.84
N TYR A 16 10.15 -12.93 -5.66
CA TYR A 16 9.61 -13.72 -6.77
C TYR A 16 8.98 -12.84 -7.86
N VAL A 17 8.24 -11.78 -7.47
CA VAL A 17 7.65 -10.83 -8.42
C VAL A 17 8.71 -9.99 -9.15
N LEU A 18 9.82 -9.66 -8.48
CA LEU A 18 10.92 -8.87 -9.05
C LEU A 18 11.93 -9.70 -9.85
N GLU A 19 12.05 -11.01 -9.61
CA GLU A 19 12.99 -11.90 -10.33
C GLU A 19 12.85 -11.82 -11.86
N PRO A 20 11.66 -11.84 -12.50
CA PRO A 20 11.57 -11.72 -13.96
C PRO A 20 12.11 -10.38 -14.49
N ILE A 21 12.08 -9.32 -13.68
CA ILE A 21 12.69 -8.03 -14.04
C ILE A 21 14.22 -8.16 -14.00
N VAL A 22 14.75 -8.80 -12.96
CA VAL A 22 16.19 -9.08 -12.80
C VAL A 22 16.71 -9.96 -13.92
N GLU A 23 15.99 -11.03 -14.29
CA GLU A 23 16.36 -11.91 -15.40
C GLU A 23 16.40 -11.16 -16.74
N ARG A 24 15.41 -10.28 -17.00
CA ARG A 24 15.39 -9.45 -18.20
C ARG A 24 16.57 -8.47 -18.25
N LEU A 25 16.93 -7.87 -17.11
CA LEU A 25 18.10 -6.99 -16.98
C LEU A 25 19.41 -7.78 -17.18
N CYS A 26 19.51 -9.00 -16.65
CA CYS A 26 20.65 -9.88 -16.86
C CYS A 26 20.77 -10.33 -18.32
N ALA A 27 19.67 -10.65 -18.98
CA ALA A 27 19.65 -10.98 -20.40
C ALA A 27 20.11 -9.81 -21.29
N ALA A 28 19.94 -8.56 -20.83
CA ALA A 28 20.47 -7.36 -21.47
C ALA A 28 21.97 -7.11 -21.20
N GLY A 29 22.66 -8.00 -20.48
CA GLY A 29 24.10 -7.94 -20.23
C GLY A 29 24.52 -7.37 -18.87
N LEU A 30 23.59 -7.07 -17.96
CA LEU A 30 23.94 -6.61 -16.61
C LEU A 30 24.36 -7.76 -15.69
N HIS A 31 25.39 -7.52 -14.88
CA HIS A 31 25.75 -8.39 -13.76
C HIS A 31 24.58 -8.48 -12.77
N ARG A 32 24.27 -9.69 -12.27
CA ARG A 32 23.10 -9.96 -11.42
C ARG A 32 22.95 -9.02 -10.23
N ARG A 33 24.05 -8.60 -9.60
CA ARG A 33 24.04 -7.63 -8.49
C ARG A 33 23.49 -6.27 -8.91
N LEU A 34 23.87 -5.79 -10.10
CA LEU A 34 23.37 -4.52 -10.65
C LEU A 34 21.91 -4.65 -11.08
N ALA A 35 21.54 -5.79 -11.68
CA ALA A 35 20.15 -6.08 -12.04
C ALA A 35 19.23 -6.12 -10.80
N ALA A 36 19.66 -6.78 -9.72
CA ALA A 36 18.93 -6.81 -8.45
C ALA A 36 18.82 -5.42 -7.81
N LEU A 37 19.91 -4.64 -7.80
CA LEU A 37 19.89 -3.26 -7.30
C LEU A 37 18.91 -2.38 -8.08
N ALA A 38 18.93 -2.48 -9.42
CA ALA A 38 18.03 -1.74 -10.29
C ALA A 38 16.57 -2.14 -10.07
N ALA A 39 16.26 -3.44 -9.97
CA ALA A 39 14.91 -3.91 -9.72
C ALA A 39 14.36 -3.43 -8.36
N VAL A 40 15.18 -3.49 -7.30
CA VAL A 40 14.81 -2.98 -5.97
C VAL A 40 14.61 -1.45 -6.00
N ALA A 41 15.49 -0.72 -6.67
CA ALA A 41 15.36 0.74 -6.83
C ALA A 41 14.08 1.13 -7.58
N ILE A 42 13.71 0.41 -8.63
CA ILE A 42 12.44 0.60 -9.35
C ILE A 42 11.25 0.32 -8.42
N GLY A 43 11.29 -0.76 -7.64
CA GLY A 43 10.23 -1.09 -6.67
C GLY A 43 10.05 -0.01 -5.60
N ILE A 44 11.15 0.51 -5.04
CA ILE A 44 11.12 1.63 -4.10
C ILE A 44 10.55 2.88 -4.77
N GLY A 45 10.99 3.19 -5.99
CA GLY A 45 10.51 4.33 -6.77
C GLY A 45 9.00 4.26 -7.06
N ALA A 46 8.49 3.07 -7.39
CA ALA A 46 7.07 2.85 -7.61
C ALA A 46 6.24 3.06 -6.34
N LEU A 47 6.69 2.53 -5.19
CA LEU A 47 6.03 2.73 -3.90
C LEU A 47 6.06 4.20 -3.45
N ALA A 48 7.20 4.88 -3.61
CA ALA A 48 7.32 6.29 -3.31
C ALA A 48 6.42 7.14 -4.22
N GLY A 49 6.37 6.83 -5.52
CA GLY A 49 5.49 7.50 -6.47
C GLY A 49 4.01 7.32 -6.11
N LEU A 50 3.60 6.11 -5.73
CA LEU A 50 2.24 5.83 -5.25
C LEU A 50 1.92 6.63 -3.99
N ALA A 51 2.84 6.69 -3.02
CA ALA A 51 2.64 7.46 -1.78
C ALA A 51 2.50 8.97 -2.07
N VAL A 52 3.31 9.53 -2.96
CA VAL A 52 3.21 10.93 -3.38
C VAL A 52 1.88 11.21 -4.10
N LEU A 53 1.43 10.30 -4.96
CA LEU A 53 0.10 10.38 -5.59
C LEU A 53 -1.02 10.41 -4.55
N LEU A 54 -0.94 9.54 -3.55
CA LEU A 54 -1.93 9.42 -2.48
C LEU A 54 -1.98 10.70 -1.61
N ILE A 55 -0.82 11.28 -1.30
CA ILE A 55 -0.71 12.56 -0.59
C ILE A 55 -1.32 13.70 -1.42
N ASN A 56 -1.02 13.77 -2.72
CA ASN A 56 -1.57 14.80 -3.60
C ASN A 56 -3.09 14.70 -3.73
N ILE A 57 -3.62 13.47 -3.84
CA ILE A 57 -5.06 13.21 -3.86
C ILE A 57 -5.69 13.71 -2.56
N LEU A 58 -5.15 13.34 -1.39
CA LEU A 58 -5.64 13.84 -0.10
C LEU A 58 -5.60 15.37 0.00
N GLN A 59 -4.54 16.01 -0.48
CA GLN A 59 -4.43 17.47 -0.47
C GLN A 59 -5.47 18.16 -1.36
N ARG A 60 -5.83 17.55 -2.50
CA ARG A 60 -6.89 18.07 -3.39
C ARG A 60 -8.30 17.80 -2.88
N ASP A 61 -8.53 16.65 -2.24
CA ASP A 61 -9.88 16.21 -1.89
C ASP A 61 -10.35 16.69 -0.51
N ILE A 62 -9.44 16.92 0.44
CA ILE A 62 -9.76 17.48 1.77
C ILE A 62 -10.48 18.84 1.70
N PRO A 63 -10.04 19.84 0.90
CA PRO A 63 -10.76 21.11 0.81
C PRO A 63 -12.15 20.94 0.17
N MET A 64 -12.32 20.00 -0.76
CA MET A 64 -13.62 19.74 -1.39
C MET A 64 -14.63 19.12 -0.40
N ILE A 65 -14.17 18.25 0.51
CA ILE A 65 -14.98 17.75 1.63
C ILE A 65 -15.35 18.91 2.57
N ARG A 66 -14.44 19.85 2.83
CA ARG A 66 -14.72 21.02 3.68
C ARG A 66 -15.81 21.92 3.09
N GLU A 67 -15.79 22.14 1.79
CA GLU A 67 -16.76 22.97 1.09
C GLU A 67 -18.13 22.28 0.92
N GLN A 68 -18.15 20.95 0.73
CA GLN A 68 -19.38 20.19 0.51
C GLN A 68 -20.00 19.60 1.79
N ALA A 69 -19.25 19.46 2.88
CA ALA A 69 -19.74 19.03 4.19
C ALA A 69 -20.99 19.78 4.67
N PRO A 70 -21.07 21.13 4.61
CA PRO A 70 -22.28 21.83 5.02
C PRO A 70 -23.49 21.51 4.13
N ALA A 71 -23.29 21.27 2.82
CA ALA A 71 -24.35 20.90 1.90
C ALA A 71 -24.86 19.46 2.14
N TRP A 72 -23.98 18.54 2.52
CA TRP A 72 -24.35 17.17 2.89
C TRP A 72 -25.15 17.14 4.20
N ILE A 73 -24.76 17.95 5.19
CA ILE A 73 -25.51 18.09 6.44
C ILE A 73 -26.92 18.64 6.15
N GLN A 74 -27.01 19.65 5.28
CA GLN A 74 -28.28 20.26 4.92
C GLN A 74 -29.20 19.29 4.13
N SER A 75 -28.63 18.50 3.22
CA SER A 75 -29.37 17.48 2.46
C SER A 75 -29.84 16.32 3.35
N THR A 76 -29.01 15.91 4.31
CA THR A 76 -29.37 14.90 5.32
C THR A 76 -30.50 15.43 6.22
N GLN A 77 -30.44 16.69 6.63
CA GLN A 77 -31.49 17.33 7.41
C GLN A 77 -32.81 17.39 6.63
N LEU A 78 -32.79 17.73 5.34
CA LEU A 78 -34.00 17.76 4.50
C LEU A 78 -34.66 16.39 4.33
N TRP A 79 -33.87 15.30 4.36
CA TRP A 79 -34.39 13.94 4.22
C TRP A 79 -34.80 13.31 5.56
N LEU A 80 -34.09 13.61 6.66
CA LEU A 80 -34.36 13.07 7.99
C LEU A 80 -35.38 13.87 8.79
N ALA A 81 -35.50 15.18 8.59
CA ALA A 81 -36.46 16.03 9.31
C ALA A 81 -37.90 15.49 9.25
N PRO A 82 -38.47 15.15 8.08
CA PRO A 82 -39.85 14.63 8.02
C PRO A 82 -40.01 13.23 8.63
N VAL A 83 -38.92 12.45 8.72
CA VAL A 83 -38.93 11.11 9.32
C VAL A 83 -38.86 11.19 10.85
N LEU A 84 -38.11 12.15 11.39
CA LEU A 84 -37.98 12.37 12.84
C LEU A 84 -39.18 13.08 13.45
N GLU A 85 -39.82 14.01 12.73
CA GLU A 85 -41.08 14.62 13.17
C GLU A 85 -42.20 13.58 13.35
N ARG A 86 -42.22 12.53 12.52
CA ARG A 86 -43.15 11.39 12.68
C ARG A 86 -42.95 10.57 13.96
N PHE A 87 -41.79 10.68 14.60
CA PHE A 87 -41.44 9.96 15.83
C PHE A 87 -41.41 10.85 17.08
N GLU A 88 -41.83 12.12 16.99
CA GLU A 88 -41.82 13.12 18.09
C GLU A 88 -40.44 13.33 18.74
N ILE A 89 -39.35 13.08 17.98
CA ILE A 89 -37.97 13.31 18.46
C ILE A 89 -37.48 14.65 17.90
N SER A 90 -37.49 15.69 18.74
CA SER A 90 -36.93 17.01 18.40
C SER A 90 -35.40 16.97 18.50
N LEU A 91 -34.73 16.70 17.39
CA LEU A 91 -33.28 16.81 17.28
C LEU A 91 -32.89 18.24 16.87
N ASN A 92 -32.09 18.89 17.71
CA ASN A 92 -31.66 20.27 17.53
C ASN A 92 -30.49 20.30 16.53
N TRP A 93 -30.82 20.34 15.24
CA TRP A 93 -29.86 20.24 14.13
C TRP A 93 -28.80 21.35 14.14
N ASP A 94 -29.14 22.53 14.64
CA ASP A 94 -28.18 23.63 14.80
C ASP A 94 -27.10 23.32 15.82
N GLU A 95 -27.43 22.57 16.88
CA GLU A 95 -26.49 22.16 17.92
C GLU A 95 -25.54 21.07 17.40
N ILE A 96 -26.04 20.16 16.55
CA ILE A 96 -25.22 19.14 15.87
C ILE A 96 -24.31 19.77 14.83
N LYS A 97 -24.82 20.71 14.03
CA LYS A 97 -24.04 21.42 13.02
C LYS A 97 -22.97 22.28 13.68
N ALA A 98 -23.31 23.00 14.75
CA ALA A 98 -22.37 23.76 15.55
C ALA A 98 -21.32 22.83 16.20
N ALA A 99 -21.72 21.69 16.77
CA ALA A 99 -20.79 20.74 17.38
C ALA A 99 -19.88 20.03 16.35
N LEU A 100 -20.37 19.70 15.15
CA LEU A 100 -19.55 19.13 14.07
C LEU A 100 -18.56 20.15 13.53
N ILE A 101 -19.04 21.36 13.24
CA ILE A 101 -18.18 22.45 12.76
C ILE A 101 -17.18 22.84 13.84
N ASP A 102 -17.56 22.92 15.11
CA ASP A 102 -16.66 23.21 16.22
C ASP A 102 -15.68 22.06 16.48
N ARG A 103 -16.07 20.79 16.33
CA ARG A 103 -15.15 19.64 16.53
C ARG A 103 -14.15 19.50 15.38
N VAL A 104 -14.58 19.75 14.13
CA VAL A 104 -13.69 19.85 12.96
C VAL A 104 -12.82 21.09 13.07
N THR A 105 -13.39 22.26 13.39
CA THR A 105 -12.63 23.50 13.52
C THR A 105 -11.64 23.42 14.68
N ARG A 106 -11.97 22.84 15.84
CA ARG A 106 -11.02 22.62 16.95
C ARG A 106 -9.96 21.57 16.67
N GLN A 107 -10.24 20.57 15.82
CA GLN A 107 -9.19 19.65 15.33
C GLN A 107 -8.24 20.32 14.34
N PHE A 108 -8.66 21.41 13.69
CA PHE A 108 -7.92 22.13 12.64
C PHE A 108 -7.59 23.59 13.00
N SER A 109 -7.83 24.05 14.23
CA SER A 109 -7.72 25.47 14.63
C SER A 109 -6.34 25.77 15.22
N ASP A 110 -5.77 26.87 14.71
CA ASP A 110 -4.53 27.56 15.08
C ASP A 110 -4.44 27.99 16.56
N ASN A 111 -4.43 27.03 17.49
CA ASN A 111 -3.89 27.27 18.83
C ASN A 111 -2.52 26.60 18.92
N ALA A 112 -1.48 27.38 18.62
CA ALA A 112 -0.10 26.92 18.54
C ALA A 112 0.31 26.06 19.76
N GLU A 113 -0.13 26.36 20.98
CA GLU A 113 0.26 25.58 22.17
C GLU A 113 -0.42 24.21 22.31
N VAL A 114 -1.69 24.08 21.93
CA VAL A 114 -2.44 22.81 22.06
C VAL A 114 -2.23 21.91 20.83
N VAL A 115 -2.00 22.53 19.66
CA VAL A 115 -1.58 21.83 18.45
C VAL A 115 -0.15 21.33 18.60
N ILE A 116 0.80 22.12 19.12
CA ILE A 116 2.20 21.65 19.27
C ILE A 116 2.29 20.43 20.20
N THR A 117 1.61 20.42 21.34
CA THR A 117 1.70 19.30 22.29
C THR A 117 0.99 18.04 21.80
N ARG A 118 -0.22 18.16 21.23
CA ARG A 118 -0.92 16.99 20.64
C ARG A 118 -0.36 16.54 19.30
N VAL A 119 0.15 17.45 18.48
CA VAL A 119 0.91 17.10 17.27
C VAL A 119 2.22 16.49 17.70
N LEU A 120 2.94 16.97 18.71
CA LEU A 120 4.15 16.30 19.19
C LEU A 120 3.84 14.90 19.72
N ASP A 121 2.78 14.69 20.50
CA ASP A 121 2.43 13.34 21.00
C ASP A 121 1.90 12.43 19.89
N THR A 122 1.06 12.96 18.98
CA THR A 122 0.56 12.20 17.82
C THR A 122 1.67 11.97 16.81
N VAL A 123 2.60 12.90 16.64
CA VAL A 123 3.80 12.78 15.81
C VAL A 123 4.79 11.86 16.49
N LEU A 124 5.00 11.87 17.79
CA LEU A 124 5.88 10.94 18.49
C LEU A 124 5.33 9.52 18.43
N ALA A 125 4.02 9.34 18.67
CA ALA A 125 3.34 8.05 18.51
C ALA A 125 3.34 7.60 17.03
N SER A 126 3.09 8.53 16.10
CA SER A 126 3.18 8.27 14.67
C SER A 126 4.61 8.04 14.23
N VAL A 127 5.62 8.68 14.83
CA VAL A 127 7.05 8.56 14.52
C VAL A 127 7.55 7.24 15.05
N GLN A 128 7.12 6.78 16.22
CA GLN A 128 7.47 5.46 16.71
C GLN A 128 6.87 4.36 15.81
N SER A 129 5.61 4.52 15.39
CA SER A 129 4.98 3.61 14.41
C SER A 129 5.61 3.74 13.01
N PHE A 130 5.98 4.94 12.59
CA PHE A 130 6.55 5.24 11.29
C PHE A 130 8.00 4.74 11.21
N ILE A 131 8.80 4.90 12.25
CA ILE A 131 10.13 4.31 12.37
C ILE A 131 10.02 2.79 12.31
N ALA A 132 9.05 2.18 12.99
CA ALA A 132 8.84 0.72 12.90
C ALA A 132 8.45 0.27 11.48
N VAL A 133 7.58 1.01 10.79
CA VAL A 133 7.18 0.72 9.40
C VAL A 133 8.33 0.94 8.42
N VAL A 134 9.08 2.04 8.56
CA VAL A 134 10.25 2.35 7.73
C VAL A 134 11.35 1.32 7.97
N ALA A 135 11.63 0.95 9.22
CA ALA A 135 12.59 -0.09 9.56
C ALA A 135 12.17 -1.45 8.96
N ALA A 136 10.88 -1.79 9.05
CA ALA A 136 10.35 -3.00 8.43
C ALA A 136 10.47 -2.95 6.90
N LEU A 137 10.16 -1.83 6.26
CA LEU A 137 10.32 -1.64 4.82
C LEU A 137 11.78 -1.76 4.39
N VAL A 138 12.70 -1.07 5.07
CA VAL A 138 14.14 -1.17 4.82
C VAL A 138 14.62 -2.61 4.96
N LEU A 139 14.16 -3.32 6.00
CA LEU A 139 14.48 -4.73 6.19
C LEU A 139 13.92 -5.60 5.04
N ILE A 140 12.67 -5.39 4.62
CA ILE A 140 12.07 -6.06 3.46
C ILE A 140 12.93 -5.82 2.22
N PHE A 141 13.29 -4.57 1.92
CA PHE A 141 14.11 -4.24 0.75
C PHE A 141 15.48 -4.90 0.81
N PHE A 142 16.12 -4.91 1.98
CA PHE A 142 17.41 -5.56 2.16
C PHE A 142 17.32 -7.08 1.95
N VAL A 143 16.28 -7.72 2.50
CA VAL A 143 16.04 -9.15 2.34
C VAL A 143 15.70 -9.51 0.90
N VAL A 144 14.89 -8.70 0.22
CA VAL A 144 14.56 -8.85 -1.21
C VAL A 144 15.81 -8.75 -2.08
N PHE A 145 16.65 -7.73 -1.83
CA PHE A 145 17.92 -7.57 -2.56
C PHE A 145 18.81 -8.81 -2.39
N TYR A 146 18.95 -9.29 -1.15
CA TYR A 146 19.75 -10.47 -0.88
C TYR A 146 19.17 -11.73 -1.55
N LEU A 147 17.85 -11.91 -1.46
CA LEU A 147 17.11 -12.99 -2.12
C LEU A 147 17.32 -12.99 -3.63
N LEU A 148 17.20 -11.85 -4.30
CA LEU A 148 17.38 -11.71 -5.74
C LEU A 148 18.82 -12.00 -6.19
N VAL A 149 19.81 -11.56 -5.41
CA VAL A 149 21.23 -11.83 -5.72
C VAL A 149 21.54 -13.32 -5.61
N GLU A 150 21.05 -13.96 -4.54
CA GLU A 150 21.32 -15.37 -4.22
C GLU A 150 20.23 -16.32 -4.74
N TRP A 151 19.27 -15.83 -5.53
CA TRP A 151 18.04 -16.56 -5.86
C TRP A 151 18.34 -17.97 -6.42
N SER A 152 19.24 -18.09 -7.39
CA SER A 152 19.62 -19.40 -7.94
C SER A 152 20.36 -20.30 -6.92
N GLY A 153 21.18 -19.70 -6.05
CA GLY A 153 21.91 -20.42 -5.00
C GLY A 153 20.98 -20.96 -3.93
N LEU A 154 19.91 -20.23 -3.61
CA LEU A 154 18.89 -20.63 -2.63
C LEU A 154 18.11 -21.86 -3.10
N PHE A 155 17.64 -21.89 -4.35
CA PHE A 155 16.95 -23.08 -4.89
C PHE A 155 17.88 -24.28 -5.03
N THR A 156 19.14 -24.06 -5.40
CA THR A 156 20.14 -25.13 -5.50
C THR A 156 20.40 -25.77 -4.13
N ARG A 157 20.66 -24.96 -3.10
CA ARG A 157 20.85 -25.44 -1.72
C ARG A 157 19.58 -26.07 -1.13
N ALA A 158 18.41 -25.51 -1.42
CA ALA A 158 17.14 -26.10 -1.00
C ALA A 158 16.92 -27.50 -1.63
N GLY A 159 17.31 -27.67 -2.91
CA GLY A 159 17.28 -28.96 -3.59
C GLY A 159 18.31 -29.97 -3.07
N GLU A 160 19.43 -29.51 -2.50
CA GLU A 160 20.44 -30.38 -1.91
C GLU A 160 19.93 -31.11 -0.65
N PHE A 161 19.05 -30.48 0.14
CA PHE A 161 18.37 -31.10 1.27
C PHE A 161 17.37 -32.20 0.86
N LEU A 162 16.97 -32.25 -0.41
CA LEU A 162 16.08 -33.29 -0.91
C LEU A 162 16.86 -34.58 -1.26
N PRO A 163 16.39 -35.76 -0.80
CA PRO A 163 16.98 -37.03 -1.19
C PRO A 163 17.01 -37.17 -2.73
N PRO A 164 18.09 -37.70 -3.33
CA PRO A 164 18.27 -37.72 -4.78
C PRO A 164 17.12 -38.40 -5.55
N ARG A 165 16.41 -39.33 -4.91
CA ARG A 165 15.22 -40.01 -5.46
C ARG A 165 14.02 -39.10 -5.72
N HIS A 166 13.84 -38.04 -4.94
CA HIS A 166 12.68 -37.13 -5.05
C HIS A 166 13.00 -35.82 -5.77
N ARG A 167 14.28 -35.56 -6.09
CA ARG A 167 14.72 -34.31 -6.75
C ARG A 167 14.04 -34.10 -8.10
N ALA A 168 13.93 -35.15 -8.92
CA ALA A 168 13.29 -35.06 -10.23
C ALA A 168 11.78 -34.73 -10.12
N THR A 169 11.07 -35.36 -9.19
CA THR A 169 9.64 -35.13 -8.95
C THR A 169 9.38 -33.74 -8.38
N ALA A 170 10.20 -33.29 -7.41
CA ALA A 170 10.08 -31.96 -6.83
C ALA A 170 10.40 -30.86 -7.85
N ALA A 171 11.40 -31.05 -8.72
CA ALA A 171 11.71 -30.11 -9.80
C ALA A 171 10.59 -30.04 -10.84
N ALA A 172 9.97 -31.17 -11.20
CA ALA A 172 8.83 -31.20 -12.10
C ALA A 172 7.62 -30.43 -11.52
N LEU A 173 7.30 -30.66 -10.24
CA LEU A 173 6.21 -29.98 -9.56
C LEU A 173 6.48 -28.47 -9.41
N ALA A 174 7.72 -28.09 -9.08
CA ALA A 174 8.12 -26.69 -8.99
C ALA A 174 7.97 -25.96 -10.33
N ASN A 175 8.36 -26.59 -11.44
CA ASN A 175 8.17 -26.03 -12.79
C ASN A 175 6.70 -25.87 -13.17
N GLU A 176 5.86 -26.84 -12.79
CA GLU A 176 4.41 -26.76 -13.04
C GLU A 176 3.77 -25.63 -12.22
N CYS A 177 4.15 -25.49 -10.94
CA CYS A 177 3.75 -24.36 -10.12
C CYS A 177 4.22 -23.02 -10.69
N ASP A 178 5.47 -22.93 -11.15
CA ASP A 178 6.03 -21.71 -11.73
C ASP A 178 5.30 -21.30 -13.02
N GLN A 179 4.97 -22.26 -13.89
CA GLN A 179 4.16 -22.00 -15.08
C GLN A 179 2.76 -21.49 -14.74
N LEU A 180 2.06 -22.15 -13.81
CA LEU A 180 0.71 -21.74 -13.40
C LEU A 180 0.74 -20.34 -12.76
N LEU A 181 1.72 -20.07 -11.90
CA LEU A 181 1.85 -18.79 -11.20
C LEU A 181 2.21 -17.66 -12.17
N SER A 182 3.11 -17.91 -13.12
CA SER A 182 3.49 -16.96 -14.18
C SER A 182 2.30 -16.62 -15.09
N GLN A 183 1.49 -17.62 -15.47
CA GLN A 183 0.26 -17.38 -16.24
C GLN A 183 -0.76 -16.55 -15.45
N TYR A 184 -1.00 -16.89 -14.17
CA TYR A 184 -1.91 -16.14 -13.31
C TYR A 184 -1.45 -14.69 -13.12
N LEU A 185 -0.16 -14.47 -12.82
CA LEU A 185 0.41 -13.13 -12.65
C LEU A 185 0.27 -12.28 -13.92
N ARG A 186 0.52 -12.86 -15.10
CA ARG A 186 0.32 -12.15 -16.38
C ARG A 186 -1.15 -11.79 -16.60
N GLY A 187 -2.06 -12.71 -16.28
CA GLY A 187 -3.50 -12.47 -16.30
C GLY A 187 -3.88 -11.29 -15.41
N GLN A 188 -3.51 -11.35 -14.13
CA GLN A 188 -3.85 -10.31 -13.15
C GLN A 188 -3.22 -8.97 -13.47
N LEU A 189 -1.96 -8.94 -13.91
CA LEU A 189 -1.29 -7.70 -14.32
C LEU A 189 -1.97 -7.06 -15.53
N SER A 190 -2.40 -7.85 -16.52
CA SER A 190 -3.14 -7.32 -17.67
C SER A 190 -4.48 -6.70 -17.24
N VAL A 191 -5.22 -7.36 -16.34
CA VAL A 191 -6.47 -6.83 -15.78
C VAL A 191 -6.20 -5.54 -15.01
N MET A 192 -5.19 -5.52 -14.14
CA MET A 192 -4.81 -4.33 -13.37
C MET A 192 -4.42 -3.16 -14.27
N LEU A 193 -3.68 -3.41 -15.35
CA LEU A 193 -3.24 -2.39 -16.29
C LEU A 193 -4.42 -1.80 -17.06
N VAL A 194 -5.35 -2.64 -17.51
CA VAL A 194 -6.61 -2.19 -18.14
C VAL A 194 -7.44 -1.36 -17.16
N LEU A 195 -7.57 -1.80 -15.91
CA LEU A 195 -8.32 -1.08 -14.89
C LEU A 195 -7.66 0.26 -14.54
N ALA A 196 -6.33 0.29 -14.42
CA ALA A 196 -5.57 1.51 -14.18
C ALA A 196 -5.73 2.51 -15.33
N ALA A 197 -5.66 2.06 -16.58
CA ALA A 197 -5.90 2.91 -17.75
C ALA A 197 -7.35 3.43 -17.77
N TYR A 198 -8.32 2.56 -17.50
CA TYR A 198 -9.74 2.93 -17.42
C TYR A 198 -9.97 4.02 -16.35
N TYR A 199 -9.47 3.81 -15.12
CA TYR A 199 -9.61 4.79 -14.05
C TYR A 199 -8.86 6.09 -14.33
N ALA A 200 -7.65 6.03 -14.89
CA ALA A 200 -6.91 7.22 -15.25
C ALA A 200 -7.66 8.08 -16.28
N ILE A 201 -8.27 7.45 -17.29
CA ILE A 201 -9.09 8.14 -18.28
C ILE A 201 -10.37 8.69 -17.64
N ALA A 202 -11.07 7.87 -16.86
CA ALA A 202 -12.32 8.28 -16.19
C ALA A 202 -12.10 9.48 -15.25
N LEU A 203 -11.02 9.47 -14.46
CA LEU A 203 -10.65 10.56 -13.56
C LEU A 203 -10.20 11.82 -14.33
N SER A 204 -9.57 11.67 -15.50
CA SER A 204 -9.19 12.82 -16.33
C SER A 204 -10.39 13.53 -16.97
N LEU A 205 -11.53 12.84 -17.08
CA LEU A 205 -12.74 13.34 -17.71
C LEU A 205 -13.77 13.87 -16.69
N SER A 206 -13.65 13.48 -15.43
CA SER A 206 -14.44 13.99 -14.30
C SER A 206 -13.85 15.26 -13.72
#